data_AF-A0A9E6DN53-F1
#
_entry.id   AF-A0A9E6DN53-F1
#
_cell.length_a   1.000
_cell.length_b   1.000
_cell.length_c   1.000
_cell.angle_alpha   90.00
_cell.angle_beta   90.00
_cell.angle_gamma   90.00
#
_symmetry.space_group_name_H-M   'P 1'
#
loop_
_entity.id
_entity.type
_entity.pdbx_description
1 polymer ?
#
loop_
_entity_poly.entity_id
_entity_poly.type
_entity_poly.pdbx_seq_one_letter_code
_entity_poly.pdbx_strand_id
1 'polypeptide(L)'
;MSKNVKKRRANKGRVAPTQRTLQLAPLIRRNLMAFVMRKRIKAPDVVLEEDRAALCGPSNSKREPGAPVRWGSTEARLVMGGRRVIARKPRVRQNGEVVSLPSWGEFAEEDALNERTAEQLLLGVSTRSYERSLDELPDELEPHGTSRSAASRRFVAKAKKQLDEWLHRDLSKLSLCVLMLDGIGLASTR
;
A
#
# COMPACT_ATOMS: atom_id res chain seq x y z
N MET A 1 18.48 -28.24 82.09
CA MET A 1 19.28 -28.09 80.86
C MET A 1 18.65 -29.04 79.84
N SER A 2 17.94 -28.60 78.81
CA SER A 2 18.48 -28.04 77.58
C SER A 2 17.38 -27.30 76.83
N LYS A 3 17.68 -26.08 76.38
CA LYS A 3 16.82 -25.20 75.58
C LYS A 3 16.85 -25.68 74.13
N ASN A 4 15.73 -25.75 73.41
CA ASN A 4 15.79 -25.66 71.94
C ASN A 4 14.56 -25.04 71.26
N VAL A 5 14.66 -23.71 71.15
CA VAL A 5 14.38 -22.83 70.00
C VAL A 5 13.29 -23.27 69.00
N LYS A 6 12.14 -22.58 69.07
CA LYS A 6 11.13 -22.51 68.01
C LYS A 6 11.73 -21.90 66.73
N LYS A 7 11.85 -22.70 65.67
CA LYS A 7 12.26 -22.26 64.33
C LYS A 7 11.11 -21.51 63.65
N ARG A 8 11.13 -20.18 63.68
CA ARG A 8 10.24 -19.32 62.85
C ARG A 8 10.58 -19.55 61.38
N ARG A 9 9.67 -20.14 60.60
CA ARG A 9 9.78 -20.16 59.13
C ARG A 9 9.48 -18.76 58.60
N ALA A 10 10.51 -18.08 58.10
CA ALA A 10 10.36 -16.85 57.33
C ALA A 10 9.62 -17.16 56.03
N ASN A 11 8.42 -16.62 55.87
CA ASN A 11 7.67 -16.66 54.63
C ASN A 11 8.37 -15.72 53.63
N LYS A 12 9.31 -16.25 52.84
CA LYS A 12 9.90 -15.52 51.71
C LYS A 12 8.79 -15.36 50.68
N GLY A 13 8.21 -14.16 50.63
CA GLY A 13 7.24 -13.78 49.61
C GLY A 13 7.78 -14.12 48.22
N ARG A 14 7.14 -15.09 47.56
CA ARG A 14 7.26 -15.25 46.12
C ARG A 14 6.66 -13.99 45.50
N VAL A 15 7.52 -13.05 45.12
CA VAL A 15 7.14 -11.99 44.20
C VAL A 15 6.90 -12.70 42.87
N ALA A 16 5.62 -12.89 42.52
CA ALA A 16 5.26 -13.35 41.19
C ALA A 16 5.95 -12.45 40.16
N PRO A 17 6.50 -13.00 39.05
CA PRO A 17 7.07 -12.15 38.03
C PRO A 17 5.97 -11.22 37.54
N THR A 18 6.09 -9.92 37.84
CA THR A 18 5.18 -8.90 37.35
C THR A 18 5.33 -8.89 35.84
N GLN A 19 4.48 -9.65 35.15
CA GLN A 19 4.32 -9.58 33.71
C GLN A 19 3.96 -8.13 33.42
N ARG A 20 4.90 -7.37 32.84
CA ARG A 20 4.63 -6.01 32.39
C ARG A 20 3.66 -6.12 31.22
N THR A 21 2.37 -6.01 31.51
CA THR A 21 1.35 -5.94 30.47
C THR A 21 1.56 -4.64 29.71
N LEU A 22 2.12 -4.74 28.51
CA LEU A 22 2.15 -3.61 27.57
C LEU A 22 0.71 -3.25 27.24
N GLN A 23 0.25 -2.10 27.74
CA GLN A 23 -1.04 -1.54 27.36
C GLN A 23 -0.94 -1.10 25.90
N LEU A 24 -1.44 -1.95 25.00
CA LEU A 24 -1.30 -1.76 23.56
C LEU A 24 -2.09 -0.54 23.07
N ALA A 25 -3.27 -0.27 23.67
CA ALA A 25 -4.14 0.81 23.24
C ALA A 25 -3.53 2.23 23.38
N PRO A 26 -2.92 2.63 24.51
CA PRO A 26 -2.22 3.91 24.61
C PRO A 26 -1.03 4.06 23.66
N LEU A 27 -0.29 2.98 23.40
CA LEU A 27 0.85 2.97 22.47
C LEU A 27 0.40 3.09 21.01
N ILE A 28 -0.66 2.37 20.64
CA ILE A 28 -1.31 2.51 19.33
C ILE A 28 -1.85 3.92 19.17
N ARG A 29 -2.49 4.52 20.18
CA ARG A 29 -3.03 5.90 20.08
C ARG A 29 -1.94 6.92 19.76
N ARG A 30 -0.74 6.79 20.35
CA ARG A 30 0.39 7.69 20.08
C ARG A 30 1.03 7.48 18.71
N ASN A 31 0.95 6.28 18.17
CA ASN A 31 1.62 5.88 16.92
C ASN A 31 0.65 5.27 15.90
N LEU A 32 -0.60 5.75 15.87
CA LEU A 32 -1.69 5.09 15.16
C LEU A 32 -1.41 5.02 13.66
N MET A 33 -0.89 6.11 13.08
CA MET A 33 -0.57 6.17 11.66
C MET A 33 0.49 5.13 11.28
N ALA A 34 1.62 5.08 12.01
CA ALA A 34 2.67 4.09 11.79
C ALA A 34 2.15 2.65 11.96
N PHE A 35 1.31 2.40 12.97
CA PHE A 35 0.67 1.10 13.17
C PHE A 35 -0.25 0.72 12.00
N VAL A 36 -1.13 1.64 11.58
CA VAL A 36 -2.04 1.44 10.44
C VAL A 36 -1.25 1.19 9.17
N MET A 37 -0.23 2.00 8.87
CA MET A 37 0.63 1.79 7.70
C MET A 37 1.28 0.41 7.73
N ARG A 38 1.85 -0.02 8.86
CA ARG A 38 2.40 -1.38 9.01
C ARG A 38 1.38 -2.48 8.77
N LYS A 39 0.13 -2.31 9.23
CA LYS A 39 -0.95 -3.29 9.02
C LYS A 39 -1.46 -3.28 7.58
N ARG A 40 -1.55 -2.11 6.93
CA ARG A 40 -1.96 -1.99 5.52
C ARG A 40 -1.08 -2.81 4.58
N ILE A 41 0.22 -2.92 4.87
CA ILE A 41 1.17 -3.70 4.08
C ILE A 41 0.91 -5.21 4.17
N LYS A 42 0.39 -5.67 5.31
CA LYS A 42 0.09 -7.08 5.56
C LYS A 42 -1.31 -7.50 5.12
N ALA A 43 -2.22 -6.56 4.91
CA ALA A 43 -3.58 -6.87 4.45
C ALA A 43 -3.60 -7.60 3.09
N PRO A 44 -2.82 -7.20 2.07
CA PRO A 44 -2.73 -7.94 0.81
C PRO A 44 -2.27 -9.38 0.98
N ASP A 45 -1.37 -9.68 1.92
CA ASP A 45 -0.87 -11.04 2.15
C ASP A 45 -2.02 -12.00 2.51
N VAL A 46 -3.02 -11.52 3.26
CA VAL A 46 -4.20 -12.31 3.66
C VAL A 46 -5.08 -12.61 2.45
N VAL A 47 -5.44 -11.58 1.69
CA VAL A 47 -6.31 -11.71 0.51
C VAL A 47 -5.66 -12.58 -0.57
N LEU A 48 -4.35 -12.42 -0.80
CA LEU A 48 -3.62 -13.25 -1.77
C LEU A 48 -3.47 -14.70 -1.30
N GLU A 49 -3.46 -14.95 0.00
CA GLU A 49 -3.48 -16.31 0.54
C GLU A 49 -4.86 -16.95 0.40
N GLU A 50 -5.93 -16.17 0.53
CA GLU A 50 -7.30 -16.61 0.25
C GLU A 50 -7.48 -16.98 -1.22
N ASP A 51 -7.03 -16.13 -2.16
CA ASP A 51 -7.00 -16.45 -3.59
C ASP A 51 -6.23 -17.76 -3.85
N ARG A 52 -5.06 -17.90 -3.22
CA ARG A 52 -4.22 -19.09 -3.37
C ARG A 52 -4.90 -20.34 -2.80
N ALA A 53 -5.60 -20.21 -1.69
CA ALA A 53 -6.34 -21.30 -1.07
C ALA A 53 -7.59 -21.67 -1.89
N ALA A 54 -8.26 -20.70 -2.51
CA ALA A 54 -9.38 -20.95 -3.42
C ALA A 54 -8.93 -21.76 -4.66
N LEU A 55 -7.73 -21.49 -5.18
CA LEU A 55 -7.17 -22.21 -6.33
C LEU A 55 -6.56 -23.58 -5.98
N CYS A 56 -5.80 -23.67 -4.88
CA CYS A 56 -5.02 -24.87 -4.54
C CYS A 56 -5.61 -25.74 -3.43
N GLY A 57 -6.70 -25.29 -2.79
CA GLY A 57 -7.18 -25.81 -1.51
C GLY A 57 -6.31 -25.40 -0.30
N PRO A 58 -6.66 -25.91 0.90
CA PRO A 58 -5.91 -25.68 2.12
C PRO A 58 -4.44 -26.10 1.99
N SER A 59 -3.57 -25.48 2.79
CA SER A 59 -2.17 -25.89 2.85
C SER A 59 -2.05 -27.37 3.24
N ASN A 60 -1.11 -28.08 2.60
CA ASN A 60 -0.83 -29.51 2.82
C ASN A 60 -2.01 -30.47 2.55
N SER A 61 -3.02 -30.05 1.79
CA SER A 61 -4.06 -30.96 1.28
C SER A 61 -3.53 -31.90 0.20
N LYS A 62 -4.08 -33.13 0.14
CA LYS A 62 -3.87 -34.06 -0.98
C LYS A 62 -4.52 -33.48 -2.24
N ARG A 63 -3.90 -33.67 -3.39
CA ARG A 63 -4.33 -33.07 -4.67
C ARG A 63 -4.36 -34.11 -5.77
N GLU A 64 -5.34 -33.95 -6.66
CA GLU A 64 -5.44 -34.74 -7.88
C GLU A 64 -4.33 -34.34 -8.88
N PRO A 65 -3.88 -35.27 -9.73
CA PRO A 65 -2.98 -34.95 -10.85
C PRO A 65 -3.57 -33.84 -11.73
N GLY A 66 -2.77 -32.81 -12.05
CA GLY A 66 -3.20 -31.66 -12.86
C GLY A 66 -3.91 -30.53 -12.10
N ALA A 67 -4.14 -30.68 -10.80
CA ALA A 67 -4.68 -29.60 -9.97
C ALA A 67 -3.66 -28.45 -9.78
N PRO A 68 -4.12 -27.21 -9.54
CA PRO A 68 -3.22 -26.10 -9.21
C PRO A 68 -2.40 -26.37 -7.95
N VAL A 69 -1.11 -26.02 -8.00
CA VAL A 69 -0.16 -26.21 -6.91
C VAL A 69 0.47 -24.91 -6.44
N ARG A 70 0.65 -24.79 -5.12
CA ARG A 70 1.41 -23.70 -4.48
C ARG A 70 2.88 -23.73 -4.95
N TRP A 71 3.39 -22.63 -5.52
CA TRP A 71 4.71 -22.55 -6.15
C TRP A 71 5.60 -21.43 -5.56
N GLY A 72 5.67 -21.40 -4.23
CA GLY A 72 6.42 -20.38 -3.49
C GLY A 72 5.86 -18.98 -3.72
N SER A 73 6.76 -18.00 -3.84
CA SER A 73 6.42 -16.59 -3.99
C SER A 73 7.48 -15.86 -4.79
N THR A 74 7.13 -14.71 -5.37
CA THR A 74 8.06 -13.78 -6.00
C THR A 74 7.91 -12.39 -5.39
N GLU A 75 8.94 -11.58 -5.46
CA GLU A 75 8.78 -10.15 -5.26
C GLU A 75 8.02 -9.54 -6.45
N ALA A 76 7.09 -8.66 -6.14
CA ALA A 76 6.34 -7.90 -7.11
C ALA A 76 5.91 -6.56 -6.50
N ARG A 77 5.39 -5.67 -7.33
CA ARG A 77 5.06 -4.30 -6.90
C ARG A 77 3.55 -4.14 -6.82
N LEU A 78 3.07 -3.56 -5.72
CA LEU A 78 1.68 -3.15 -5.56
C LEU A 78 1.59 -1.63 -5.44
N VAL A 79 0.43 -1.07 -5.79
CA VAL A 79 0.17 0.36 -5.65
C VAL A 79 -0.30 0.68 -4.23
N MET A 80 0.33 1.67 -3.61
CA MET A 80 -0.02 2.13 -2.27
C MET A 80 0.28 3.62 -2.11
N GLY A 81 -0.74 4.41 -1.79
CA GLY A 81 -0.55 5.80 -1.34
C GLY A 81 0.20 6.69 -2.33
N GLY A 82 -0.04 6.56 -3.64
CA GLY A 82 0.63 7.37 -4.66
C GLY A 82 2.05 6.90 -5.03
N ARG A 83 2.46 5.71 -4.58
CA ARG A 83 3.72 5.06 -4.96
C ARG A 83 3.50 3.57 -5.15
N ARG A 84 4.53 2.87 -5.62
CA ARG A 84 4.57 1.41 -5.59
C ARG A 84 5.46 0.95 -4.44
N VAL A 85 5.13 -0.19 -3.84
CA VAL A 85 5.94 -0.83 -2.80
C VAL A 85 6.19 -2.29 -3.16
N ILE A 86 7.34 -2.82 -2.76
CA ILE A 86 7.66 -4.24 -2.95
C ILE A 86 6.80 -5.07 -1.99
N ALA A 87 6.17 -6.10 -2.53
CA ALA A 87 5.40 -7.08 -1.78
C ALA A 87 5.69 -8.49 -2.26
N ARG A 88 5.45 -9.46 -1.37
CA ARG A 88 5.63 -10.87 -1.65
C ARG A 88 4.37 -11.43 -2.30
N LYS A 89 4.40 -11.63 -3.62
CA LYS A 89 3.31 -12.25 -4.39
C LYS A 89 3.39 -13.78 -4.30
N PRO A 90 2.42 -14.47 -3.68
CA PRO A 90 2.32 -15.93 -3.75
C PRO A 90 2.12 -16.38 -5.20
N ARG A 91 2.65 -17.55 -5.56
CA ARG A 91 2.48 -18.13 -6.90
C ARG A 91 1.70 -19.42 -6.84
N VAL A 92 0.86 -19.61 -7.84
CA VAL A 92 0.17 -20.86 -8.14
C VAL A 92 0.64 -21.33 -9.51
N ARG A 93 0.84 -22.64 -9.65
CA ARG A 93 1.24 -23.26 -10.91
C ARG A 93 0.26 -24.37 -11.27
N GLN A 94 -0.18 -24.44 -12.51
CA GLN A 94 -1.01 -25.53 -13.01
C GLN A 94 -0.48 -25.95 -14.38
N ASN A 95 -0.33 -27.25 -14.63
CA ASN A 95 0.15 -27.79 -15.91
C ASN A 95 1.45 -27.14 -16.43
N GLY A 96 2.35 -26.75 -15.53
CA GLY A 96 3.62 -26.11 -15.90
C GLY A 96 3.56 -24.59 -16.02
N GLU A 97 2.40 -23.96 -15.98
CA GLU A 97 2.21 -22.50 -16.15
C GLU A 97 1.82 -21.80 -14.85
N VAL A 98 2.18 -20.52 -14.72
CA VAL A 98 1.83 -19.71 -13.55
C VAL A 98 0.40 -19.19 -13.70
N VAL A 99 -0.44 -19.51 -12.73
CA VAL A 99 -1.82 -19.02 -12.65
C VAL A 99 -1.84 -17.69 -11.91
N SER A 100 -2.56 -16.71 -12.46
CA SER A 100 -2.72 -15.40 -11.83
C SER A 100 -3.64 -15.48 -10.62
N LEU A 101 -3.33 -14.71 -9.57
CA LEU A 101 -4.24 -14.49 -8.45
C LEU A 101 -5.17 -13.33 -8.81
N PRO A 102 -6.50 -13.47 -8.71
CA PRO A 102 -7.45 -12.42 -9.07
C PRO A 102 -7.16 -11.08 -8.39
N SER A 103 -7.00 -11.08 -7.07
CA SER A 103 -6.80 -9.87 -6.27
C SER A 103 -5.45 -9.18 -6.56
N TRP A 104 -4.47 -9.92 -7.13
CA TRP A 104 -3.22 -9.31 -7.54
C TRP A 104 -3.41 -8.30 -8.67
N GLY A 105 -4.32 -8.57 -9.61
CA GLY A 105 -4.62 -7.66 -10.72
C GLY A 105 -5.09 -6.32 -10.19
N GLU A 106 -6.04 -6.35 -9.26
CA GLU A 106 -6.63 -5.17 -8.62
C GLU A 106 -5.58 -4.39 -7.80
N PHE A 107 -4.75 -5.08 -7.01
CA PHE A 107 -3.73 -4.40 -6.18
C PHE A 107 -2.56 -3.82 -6.98
N ALA A 108 -2.28 -4.38 -8.15
CA ALA A 108 -1.22 -3.90 -9.03
C ALA A 108 -1.69 -2.83 -10.02
N GLU A 109 -3.00 -2.58 -10.11
CA GLU A 109 -3.60 -1.64 -11.04
C GLU A 109 -3.07 -0.21 -10.81
N GLU A 110 -2.62 0.43 -11.88
CA GLU A 110 -1.95 1.72 -11.80
C GLU A 110 -2.92 2.92 -11.77
N ASP A 111 -4.22 2.70 -11.95
CA ASP A 111 -5.19 3.79 -12.04
C ASP A 111 -5.25 4.62 -10.76
N ALA A 112 -5.29 3.97 -9.60
CA ALA A 112 -5.21 4.67 -8.31
C ALA A 112 -3.88 5.45 -8.13
N LEU A 113 -2.78 4.94 -8.69
CA LEU A 113 -1.48 5.63 -8.67
C LEU A 113 -1.48 6.87 -9.57
N ASN A 114 -2.06 6.74 -10.77
CA ASN A 114 -2.18 7.79 -11.76
C ASN A 114 -3.09 8.91 -11.25
N GLU A 115 -4.23 8.55 -10.66
CA GLU A 115 -5.19 9.49 -10.07
C GLU A 115 -4.58 10.27 -8.91
N ARG A 116 -3.90 9.58 -7.99
CA ARG A 116 -3.22 10.26 -6.88
C ARG A 116 -2.11 11.19 -7.37
N THR A 117 -1.37 10.80 -8.41
CA THR A 117 -0.36 11.66 -9.02
C THR A 117 -1.01 12.93 -9.60
N ALA A 118 -2.12 12.78 -10.33
CA ALA A 118 -2.81 13.90 -10.94
C ALA A 118 -3.40 14.86 -9.91
N GLU A 119 -4.05 14.34 -8.88
CA GLU A 119 -4.59 15.12 -7.77
C GLU A 119 -3.53 15.99 -7.12
N GLN A 120 -2.36 15.43 -6.79
CA GLN A 120 -1.26 16.18 -6.16
C GLN A 120 -0.77 17.34 -7.03
N LEU A 121 -0.62 17.11 -8.33
CA LEU A 121 -0.16 18.14 -9.27
C LEU A 121 -1.22 19.23 -9.49
N LEU A 122 -2.49 18.86 -9.52
CA LEU A 122 -3.61 19.82 -9.58
C LEU A 122 -3.70 20.69 -8.31
N LEU A 123 -3.30 20.14 -7.16
CA LEU A 123 -3.16 20.89 -5.91
C LEU A 123 -1.89 21.77 -5.86
N GLY A 124 -1.09 21.81 -6.92
CA GLY A 124 0.09 22.66 -7.03
C GLY A 124 1.39 22.03 -6.54
N VAL A 125 1.41 20.73 -6.21
CA VAL A 125 2.65 20.04 -5.85
C VAL A 125 3.53 19.90 -7.10
N SER A 126 4.72 20.47 -7.06
CA SER A 126 5.68 20.31 -8.16
C SER A 126 6.06 18.84 -8.33
N THR A 127 6.36 18.41 -9.56
CA THR A 127 6.86 17.04 -9.82
C THR A 127 8.11 16.69 -9.03
N ARG A 128 8.94 17.67 -8.65
CA ARG A 128 10.12 17.49 -7.80
C ARG A 128 9.77 17.26 -6.33
N SER A 129 8.65 17.81 -5.89
CA SER A 129 8.14 17.70 -4.52
C SER A 129 7.17 16.55 -4.34
N TYR A 130 6.81 15.83 -5.41
CA TYR A 130 5.82 14.75 -5.38
C TYR A 130 6.13 13.69 -4.32
N GLU A 131 7.36 13.19 -4.26
CA GLU A 131 7.75 12.20 -3.26
C GLU A 131 7.55 12.69 -1.82
N ARG A 132 7.89 13.96 -1.57
CA ARG A 132 7.74 14.60 -0.25
C ARG A 132 6.28 14.84 0.12
N SER A 133 5.35 14.89 -0.84
CA SER A 133 3.93 15.10 -0.54
C SER A 133 3.18 13.82 -0.18
N LEU A 134 3.81 12.66 -0.30
CA LEU A 134 3.24 11.37 0.10
C LEU A 134 3.43 11.14 1.60
N ASP A 135 2.53 10.33 2.19
CA ASP A 135 2.66 9.90 3.59
C ASP A 135 4.01 9.21 3.82
N GLU A 136 4.55 9.29 5.03
CA GLU A 136 5.75 8.55 5.40
C GLU A 136 5.52 7.04 5.27
N LEU A 137 6.51 6.34 4.71
CA LEU A 137 6.50 4.89 4.60
C LEU A 137 7.33 4.30 5.75
N PRO A 138 6.93 3.15 6.32
CA PRO A 138 7.82 2.43 7.23
C PRO A 138 9.15 2.09 6.57
N ASP A 139 10.26 2.18 7.32
CA ASP A 139 11.64 1.97 6.83
C ASP A 139 11.86 0.60 6.17
N GLU A 140 11.02 -0.39 6.51
CA GLU A 140 11.11 -1.74 5.96
C GLU A 140 10.61 -1.85 4.51
N LEU A 141 10.11 -0.75 3.93
CA LEU A 141 9.61 -0.71 2.57
C LEU A 141 10.37 0.27 1.69
N GLU A 142 10.70 -0.20 0.49
CA GLU A 142 11.27 0.65 -0.54
C GLU A 142 10.17 1.25 -1.44
N PRO A 143 10.09 2.59 -1.53
CA PRO A 143 9.18 3.25 -2.45
C PRO A 143 9.72 3.17 -3.88
N HIS A 144 8.82 2.96 -4.84
CA HIS A 144 9.15 3.01 -6.25
C HIS A 144 8.23 3.93 -7.02
N GLY A 145 8.80 4.49 -8.10
CA GLY A 145 8.06 5.31 -9.04
C GLY A 145 7.72 6.70 -8.51
N THR A 146 8.37 7.20 -7.47
CA THR A 146 8.14 8.54 -6.89
C THR A 146 8.93 9.66 -7.58
N SER A 147 9.82 9.33 -8.52
CA SER A 147 10.70 10.32 -9.16
C SER A 147 9.95 11.36 -9.99
N ARG A 148 10.57 12.54 -10.17
CA ARG A 148 10.07 13.65 -11.00
C ARG A 148 9.56 13.18 -12.37
N SER A 149 10.37 12.38 -13.07
CA SER A 149 10.03 11.90 -14.41
C SER A 149 8.88 10.90 -14.39
N ALA A 150 8.77 10.07 -13.34
CA ALA A 150 7.65 9.16 -13.18
C ALA A 150 6.33 9.91 -12.91
N ALA A 151 6.36 10.89 -12.00
CA ALA A 151 5.21 11.75 -11.72
C ALA A 151 4.75 12.53 -12.96
N SER A 152 5.70 13.12 -13.69
CA SER A 152 5.43 13.84 -14.94
C SER A 152 4.76 12.95 -15.99
N ARG A 153 5.31 11.75 -16.26
CA ARG A 153 4.73 10.83 -17.26
C ARG A 153 3.31 10.41 -16.91
N ARG A 154 3.04 10.09 -15.63
CA ARG A 154 1.70 9.70 -15.19
C ARG A 154 0.70 10.83 -15.33
N PHE A 155 1.09 12.05 -14.96
CA PHE A 155 0.26 13.23 -15.14
C PHE A 155 -0.07 13.47 -16.61
N VAL A 156 0.94 13.45 -17.49
CA VAL A 156 0.71 13.61 -18.93
C VAL A 156 -0.22 12.53 -19.46
N ALA A 157 -0.03 11.26 -19.06
CA ALA A 157 -0.89 10.17 -19.49
C ALA A 157 -2.36 10.37 -19.08
N LYS A 158 -2.62 10.81 -17.84
CA LYS A 158 -3.99 11.07 -17.35
C LYS A 158 -4.58 12.35 -17.96
N ALA A 159 -3.81 13.44 -18.00
CA ALA A 159 -4.29 14.75 -18.42
C ALA A 159 -4.50 14.86 -19.93
N LYS A 160 -3.70 14.17 -20.75
CA LYS A 160 -3.79 14.25 -22.21
C LYS A 160 -5.18 13.88 -22.71
N LYS A 161 -5.73 12.76 -22.23
CA LYS A 161 -7.08 12.32 -22.62
C LYS A 161 -8.14 13.39 -22.33
N GLN A 162 -8.12 13.94 -21.12
CA GLN A 162 -9.11 14.93 -20.70
C GLN A 162 -8.96 16.25 -21.47
N LEU A 163 -7.73 16.67 -21.72
CA LEU A 163 -7.42 17.87 -22.48
C LEU A 163 -7.87 17.72 -23.94
N ASP A 164 -7.59 16.57 -24.57
CA ASP A 164 -8.01 16.29 -25.94
C ASP A 164 -9.54 16.33 -26.05
N GLU A 165 -10.27 15.76 -25.08
CA GLU A 165 -11.73 15.83 -25.01
C GLU A 165 -12.26 17.27 -24.91
N TRP A 166 -11.65 18.11 -24.07
CA TRP A 166 -12.10 19.50 -23.88
C TRP A 166 -11.81 20.38 -25.10
N LEU A 167 -10.66 20.20 -25.74
CA LEU A 167 -10.26 20.98 -26.90
C LEU A 167 -11.10 20.67 -28.15
N HIS A 168 -11.64 19.45 -28.25
CA HIS A 168 -12.48 19.03 -29.39
C HIS A 168 -13.98 19.08 -29.09
N ARG A 169 -14.38 19.56 -27.91
CA ARG A 169 -15.80 19.66 -27.55
C ARG A 169 -16.51 20.63 -28.50
N ASP A 170 -17.60 20.16 -29.12
CA ASP A 170 -18.45 21.00 -29.95
C ASP A 170 -19.11 22.11 -29.11
N LEU A 171 -18.90 23.35 -29.56
CA LEU A 171 -19.48 24.55 -28.94
C LEU A 171 -20.62 25.15 -29.79
N SER A 172 -20.99 24.54 -30.92
CA SER A 172 -21.99 25.06 -31.86
C SER A 172 -23.37 25.32 -31.22
N LYS A 173 -23.67 24.62 -30.13
CA LYS A 173 -24.93 24.72 -29.39
C LYS A 173 -24.97 25.90 -28.40
N LEU A 174 -23.86 26.61 -28.20
CA LEU A 174 -23.80 27.74 -27.28
C LEU A 174 -24.22 29.03 -27.99
N SER A 175 -25.33 29.64 -27.56
CA SER A 175 -25.72 30.99 -27.97
C SER A 175 -25.03 32.04 -27.11
N LEU A 176 -23.77 32.35 -27.41
CA LEU A 176 -22.95 33.28 -26.63
C LEU A 176 -23.25 34.74 -27.03
N CYS A 177 -23.72 35.57 -26.09
CA CYS A 177 -23.90 37.01 -26.32
C CYS A 177 -22.60 37.81 -26.16
N VAL A 178 -21.68 37.35 -25.31
CA VAL A 178 -20.39 38.00 -25.00
C VAL A 178 -19.32 36.93 -24.80
N LEU A 179 -18.11 37.20 -25.28
CA LEU A 179 -16.90 36.40 -25.04
C LEU A 179 -15.83 37.29 -24.41
N MET A 180 -15.30 36.87 -23.26
CA MET A 180 -14.15 37.52 -22.63
C MET A 180 -12.91 36.66 -22.83
N LEU A 181 -11.83 37.30 -23.26
CA LEU A 181 -10.52 36.67 -23.42
C LEU A 181 -9.58 37.26 -22.38
N ASP A 182 -8.85 36.39 -21.69
CA ASP A 182 -7.84 36.76 -20.70
C ASP A 182 -6.50 36.08 -21.04
N GLY A 183 -5.40 36.69 -20.63
CA GLY A 183 -4.04 36.26 -20.95
C GLY A 183 -3.19 36.12 -19.71
N ILE A 184 -2.50 34.98 -19.58
CA ILE A 184 -1.53 34.72 -18.51
C ILE A 184 -0.13 34.61 -19.12
N GLY A 185 0.79 35.46 -18.68
CA GLY A 185 2.20 35.38 -19.05
C GLY A 185 2.93 34.30 -18.25
N LEU A 186 3.49 33.31 -18.94
CA LEU A 186 4.35 32.29 -18.34
C LEU A 186 5.81 32.59 -18.67
N ALA A 187 6.72 32.41 -17.71
CA ALA A 187 8.15 32.55 -17.97
C ALA A 187 8.63 31.46 -18.92
N SER A 188 9.32 31.82 -20.01
CA SER A 188 10.01 30.84 -20.85
C SER A 188 11.33 30.45 -20.20
N THR A 189 11.61 29.16 -20.14
CA THR A 189 12.94 28.68 -19.79
C THR A 189 13.79 28.74 -21.07
N ARG A 190 14.85 29.55 -21.06
CA ARG A 190 15.88 29.52 -22.11
C ARG A 190 16.64 28.20 -22.09
#